data_AF-A0A1F8ADF0-F1
#
_entry.id   AF-A0A1F8ADF0-F1
#
_cell.length_a   1.000
_cell.length_b   1.000
_cell.length_c   1.000
_cell.angle_alpha   90.00
_cell.angle_beta   90.00
_cell.angle_gamma   90.00
#
_symmetry.space_group_name_H-M   'P 1'
#
loop_
_entity.id
_entity.type
_entity.pdbx_description
1 polymer ?
#
loop_
_entity_poly.entity_id
_entity_poly.type
_entity_poly.pdbx_seq_one_letter_code
_entity_poly.pdbx_strand_id
1 'polypeptide(L)'
;MGVTAELRVAVIGCGTLGTAIAAGLLSPKEPTELRVKHLTATVRTELSKRRVEDALSQHSSQLTVLTEEENVRAVREADLPGLGEDAASNSGRALQCVRAMPNMAAKIREAVTLYTAGPGTSNENLEIASWVFSQVGEAHRIPESSFDICAVLVGCAGSLLLLAIDGLLDAAVAEGVKRPEVQNLVVNSAIGMMKLVPAGDHPSVLREKIASPGGCSIRALLELERLGVRAAFTTAIMAAAEKSKRIWGWNGNLTTFLGHIGRALLGVLLPWVARPGSPISEVTVALRRKESEARLRDLCRSSQAPVNIISNQNINAVKNADAILLAFPPEQIRKVLEPVEMRRALRDKIIISILARTPQGKLKQLIGGNDKTTGLVTKDIRLVRAMPTMGTEVQESATLIGNPSNPAEKEAMELAMWMFNLVGKVFKVSPDYFDTATGMSAFCNALTTVALQTITQKAAAEGIPLENAVAIASQCIRGMVSMALSGASPGQLEHSLSAPGSITGQAIAGLRDGQLSTLLESSLSAAIVRARDEHS
;
A
#
# COMPACT_ATOMS: atom_id res chain seq x y z
N MET A 1 -5.21 -40.96 3.98
CA MET A 1 -5.77 -40.71 5.33
C MET A 1 -4.77 -39.82 6.04
N GLY A 2 -4.93 -38.50 5.94
CA GLY A 2 -3.99 -37.53 6.51
C GLY A 2 -4.23 -37.43 8.01
N VAL A 3 -3.23 -37.78 8.81
CA VAL A 3 -3.29 -37.59 10.26
C VAL A 3 -3.07 -36.10 10.51
N THR A 4 -4.10 -35.41 11.01
CA THR A 4 -3.98 -34.03 11.51
C THR A 4 -3.01 -34.05 12.68
N ALA A 5 -1.85 -33.39 12.55
CA ALA A 5 -0.88 -33.32 13.63
C ALA A 5 -1.26 -32.20 14.60
N GLU A 6 -1.56 -32.58 15.83
CA GLU A 6 -1.91 -31.68 16.94
C GLU A 6 -0.68 -31.39 17.78
N LEU A 7 -0.27 -30.11 17.84
CA LEU A 7 0.96 -29.66 18.51
C LEU A 7 0.66 -28.90 19.81
N ARG A 8 1.49 -29.13 20.83
CA ARG A 8 1.65 -28.27 22.01
C ARG A 8 2.80 -27.32 21.76
N VAL A 9 2.53 -26.02 21.81
CA VAL A 9 3.51 -24.99 21.44
C VAL A 9 3.83 -24.12 22.65
N ALA A 10 5.11 -23.85 22.90
CA ALA A 10 5.53 -22.87 23.89
C ALA A 10 6.04 -21.58 23.21
N VAL A 11 5.55 -20.43 23.67
CA VAL A 11 6.02 -19.10 23.25
C VAL A 11 6.73 -18.44 24.43
N ILE A 12 8.06 -18.51 24.44
CA ILE A 12 8.88 -17.94 25.52
C ILE A 12 9.10 -16.45 25.29
N GLY A 13 8.81 -15.62 26.29
CA GLY A 13 8.94 -14.16 26.17
C GLY A 13 7.86 -13.52 25.29
N CYS A 14 6.60 -13.92 25.50
CA CYS A 14 5.39 -13.48 24.82
C CYS A 14 5.03 -12.01 25.09
N GLY A 15 5.88 -11.09 24.62
CA GLY A 15 5.54 -9.69 24.50
C GLY A 15 4.59 -9.45 23.31
N THR A 16 4.47 -8.20 22.89
CA THR A 16 3.57 -7.79 21.81
C THR A 16 3.65 -8.61 20.52
N LEU A 17 4.87 -8.99 20.09
CA LEU A 17 5.08 -9.82 18.89
C LEU A 17 4.71 -11.28 19.14
N GLY A 18 5.08 -11.83 20.31
CA GLY A 18 4.71 -13.18 20.71
C GLY A 18 3.20 -13.35 20.84
N THR A 19 2.48 -12.34 21.34
CA THR A 19 1.01 -12.36 21.42
C THR A 19 0.38 -12.42 20.03
N ALA A 20 0.92 -11.67 19.06
CA ALA A 20 0.42 -11.71 17.68
C ALA A 20 0.66 -13.09 17.02
N ILE A 21 1.83 -13.69 17.25
CA ILE A 21 2.14 -15.05 16.78
C ILE A 21 1.21 -16.08 17.44
N ALA A 22 1.04 -16.02 18.76
CA ALA A 22 0.13 -16.90 19.49
C ALA A 22 -1.32 -16.78 19.00
N ALA A 23 -1.80 -15.55 18.76
CA ALA A 23 -3.12 -15.31 18.17
C ALA A 23 -3.26 -15.93 16.77
N GLY A 24 -2.22 -15.83 15.93
CA GLY A 24 -2.21 -16.44 14.61
C GLY A 24 -2.24 -17.96 14.66
N LEU A 25 -1.50 -18.56 15.60
CA LEU A 25 -1.45 -20.01 15.79
C LEU A 25 -2.76 -20.60 16.33
N LEU A 26 -3.41 -19.89 17.26
CA LEU A 26 -4.69 -20.29 17.85
C LEU A 26 -5.88 -20.04 16.91
N SER A 27 -5.72 -19.14 15.93
CA SER A 27 -6.71 -18.81 14.90
C SER A 27 -6.07 -18.79 13.50
N PRO A 28 -5.68 -19.95 12.94
CA PRO A 28 -4.99 -20.03 11.65
C PRO A 28 -5.82 -19.42 10.51
N LYS A 29 -5.15 -18.88 9.49
CA LYS A 29 -5.80 -18.17 8.36
C LYS A 29 -6.67 -19.11 7.50
N GLU A 30 -6.22 -20.35 7.35
CA GLU A 30 -6.86 -21.37 6.53
C GLU A 30 -6.90 -22.71 7.28
N PRO A 31 -7.81 -23.63 6.93
CA PRO A 31 -7.79 -25.00 7.45
C PRO A 31 -6.45 -25.65 7.06
N THR A 32 -5.66 -26.03 8.07
CA THR A 32 -4.35 -26.64 7.87
C THR A 32 -4.29 -28.03 8.52
N GLU A 33 -3.39 -28.86 8.00
CA GLU A 33 -3.14 -30.21 8.53
C GLU A 33 -2.43 -30.18 9.90
N LEU A 34 -1.77 -29.06 10.22
CA LEU A 34 -1.17 -28.76 11.52
C LEU A 34 -2.13 -27.92 12.35
N ARG A 35 -2.32 -28.26 13.63
CA ARG A 35 -3.13 -27.48 14.57
C ARG A 35 -2.46 -27.36 15.92
N VAL A 36 -2.65 -26.24 16.60
CA VAL A 36 -2.23 -26.10 17.99
C VAL A 36 -3.32 -26.67 18.88
N LYS A 37 -2.98 -27.70 19.66
CA LYS A 37 -3.84 -28.28 20.69
C LYS A 37 -3.83 -27.46 21.97
N HIS A 38 -2.65 -27.00 22.35
CA HIS A 38 -2.43 -26.20 23.55
C HIS A 38 -1.24 -25.26 23.35
N LEU A 39 -1.35 -24.02 23.82
CA LEU A 39 -0.28 -23.03 23.76
C LEU A 39 0.09 -22.56 25.16
N THR A 40 1.37 -22.67 25.51
CA THR A 40 1.91 -22.12 26.77
C THR A 40 2.76 -20.88 26.44
N ALA A 41 2.31 -19.70 26.85
CA ALA A 41 3.05 -18.46 26.69
C ALA A 41 3.73 -18.06 28.01
N THR A 42 4.96 -17.58 27.98
CA THR A 42 5.62 -17.03 29.17
C THR A 42 5.94 -15.55 29.02
N VAL A 43 5.84 -14.79 30.10
CA VAL A 43 6.08 -13.34 30.09
C VAL A 43 6.89 -12.89 31.31
N ARG A 44 7.54 -11.73 31.23
CA ARG A 44 8.39 -11.24 32.31
C ARG A 44 7.64 -10.84 33.57
N THR A 45 6.44 -10.28 33.44
CA THR A 45 5.73 -9.64 34.56
C THR A 45 4.27 -10.05 34.61
N GLU A 46 3.70 -10.06 35.82
CA GLU A 46 2.28 -10.37 36.04
C GLU A 46 1.34 -9.42 35.28
N LEU A 47 1.74 -8.15 35.14
CA LEU A 47 1.00 -7.18 34.30
C LEU A 47 1.02 -7.58 32.83
N SER A 48 2.13 -8.11 32.32
CA SER A 48 2.21 -8.61 30.95
C SER A 48 1.38 -9.88 30.78
N LYS A 49 1.28 -10.71 31.83
CA LYS A 49 0.48 -11.93 31.83
C LYS A 49 -0.99 -11.61 31.62
N ARG A 50 -1.53 -10.71 32.44
CA ARG A 50 -2.91 -10.23 32.29
C ARG A 50 -3.17 -9.65 30.91
N ARG A 51 -2.25 -8.86 30.36
CA ARG A 51 -2.39 -8.30 28.99
C ARG A 51 -2.48 -9.38 27.91
N VAL A 52 -1.70 -10.47 28.02
CA VAL A 52 -1.75 -11.59 27.07
C VAL A 52 -3.04 -12.39 27.25
N GLU A 53 -3.45 -12.66 28.49
CA GLU A 53 -4.70 -13.35 28.82
C GLU A 53 -5.92 -12.58 28.30
N ASP A 54 -5.96 -11.26 28.52
CA ASP A 54 -7.03 -10.39 28.01
C ASP A 54 -7.08 -10.40 26.47
N ALA A 55 -5.91 -10.23 25.83
CA ALA A 55 -5.78 -10.20 24.37
C ALA A 55 -6.16 -11.52 23.70
N LEU A 56 -6.00 -12.65 24.39
CA LEU A 56 -6.29 -14.00 23.88
C LEU A 56 -7.43 -14.69 24.65
N SER A 57 -8.30 -13.91 25.30
CA SER A 57 -9.37 -14.41 26.17
C SER A 57 -10.32 -15.40 25.48
N GLN A 58 -10.54 -15.22 24.17
CA GLN A 58 -11.33 -16.12 23.31
C GLN A 58 -10.72 -17.53 23.17
N HIS A 59 -9.44 -17.71 23.51
CA HIS A 59 -8.69 -18.96 23.43
C HIS A 59 -8.26 -19.50 24.80
N SER A 60 -8.87 -19.01 25.89
CA SER A 60 -8.53 -19.39 27.27
C SER A 60 -8.54 -20.91 27.53
N SER A 61 -9.37 -21.68 26.81
CA SER A 61 -9.41 -23.15 26.93
C SER A 61 -8.19 -23.88 26.35
N GLN A 62 -7.41 -23.22 25.50
CA GLN A 62 -6.21 -23.76 24.82
C GLN A 62 -4.95 -22.97 25.16
N LEU A 63 -5.02 -22.03 26.11
CA LEU A 63 -3.94 -21.11 26.44
C LEU A 63 -3.57 -21.21 27.93
N THR A 64 -2.28 -21.27 28.21
CA THR A 64 -1.74 -21.06 29.55
C THR A 64 -0.72 -19.93 29.47
N VAL A 65 -0.86 -18.92 30.35
CA VAL A 65 0.11 -17.82 30.43
C VAL A 65 0.83 -17.89 31.77
N LEU A 66 2.15 -18.04 31.73
CA LEU A 66 3.02 -18.18 32.89
C LEU A 66 4.00 -17.01 32.97
N THR A 67 4.64 -16.84 34.12
CA THR A 67 5.75 -15.88 34.25
C THR A 67 7.09 -16.53 33.87
N GLU A 68 8.15 -15.75 33.72
CA GLU A 68 9.45 -16.21 33.20
C GLU A 68 10.14 -17.25 34.11
N GLU A 69 9.77 -17.32 35.39
CA GLU A 69 10.25 -18.35 36.33
C GLU A 69 9.83 -19.77 35.89
N GLU A 70 8.75 -19.89 35.13
CA GLU A 70 8.23 -21.17 34.64
C GLU A 70 8.64 -21.50 33.20
N ASN A 71 9.63 -20.80 32.63
CA ASN A 71 10.13 -21.08 31.27
C ASN A 71 10.51 -22.55 31.05
N VAL A 72 11.15 -23.19 32.04
CA VAL A 72 11.55 -24.60 31.96
C VAL A 72 10.33 -25.52 31.87
N ARG A 73 9.27 -25.20 32.61
CA ARG A 73 8.01 -25.95 32.57
C ARG A 73 7.35 -25.80 31.20
N ALA A 74 7.25 -24.57 30.69
CA ALA A 74 6.67 -24.28 29.39
C ALA A 74 7.36 -25.06 28.26
N VAL A 75 8.70 -25.12 28.26
CA VAL A 75 9.47 -25.87 27.26
C VAL A 75 9.25 -27.39 27.38
N ARG A 76 9.15 -27.93 28.60
CA ARG A 76 8.92 -29.37 28.82
C ARG A 76 7.53 -29.84 28.41
N GLU A 77 6.54 -28.96 28.48
CA GLU A 77 5.15 -29.25 28.11
C GLU A 77 4.89 -29.11 26.60
N ALA A 78 5.81 -28.51 25.83
CA ALA A 78 5.72 -28.37 24.39
C ALA A 78 6.17 -29.65 23.66
N ASP A 79 5.57 -29.90 22.50
CA ASP A 79 5.89 -31.08 21.70
C ASP A 79 7.22 -30.90 20.95
N LEU A 80 7.92 -32.02 20.75
CA LEU A 80 9.06 -32.13 19.83
C LEU A 80 8.57 -32.84 18.55
N PRO A 81 8.33 -32.10 17.44
CA PRO A 81 7.85 -32.73 16.21
C PRO A 81 8.85 -33.76 15.68
N GLY A 82 8.34 -34.91 15.24
CA GLY A 82 9.15 -36.01 14.67
C GLY A 82 9.74 -37.00 15.68
N LEU A 83 9.36 -36.94 16.97
CA LEU A 83 9.80 -37.88 17.99
C LEU A 83 8.60 -38.59 18.63
N GLY A 84 8.44 -39.89 18.34
CA GLY A 84 7.58 -40.77 19.13
C GLY A 84 7.98 -40.80 20.61
N GLU A 85 7.15 -41.40 21.46
CA GLU A 85 7.18 -41.35 22.94
C GLU A 85 8.52 -41.74 23.62
N ASP A 86 9.52 -42.25 22.88
CA ASP A 86 10.82 -42.72 23.39
C ASP A 86 11.95 -41.65 23.41
N ALA A 87 11.63 -40.37 23.47
CA ALA A 87 12.62 -39.28 23.33
C ALA A 87 13.45 -38.95 24.59
N ALA A 88 13.17 -39.55 25.75
CA ALA A 88 13.71 -39.11 27.03
C ALA A 88 15.17 -39.55 27.35
N SER A 89 15.86 -40.29 26.47
CA SER A 89 17.08 -41.04 26.87
C SER A 89 18.41 -40.72 26.13
N ASN A 90 18.50 -39.71 25.26
CA ASN A 90 19.77 -39.49 24.52
C ASN A 90 20.33 -38.05 24.61
N SER A 91 21.39 -37.89 25.42
CA SER A 91 22.20 -36.68 25.64
C SER A 91 23.19 -36.35 24.50
N GLY A 92 22.94 -36.84 23.27
CA GLY A 92 23.87 -36.71 22.13
C GLY A 92 23.23 -36.30 20.80
N ARG A 93 21.97 -35.86 20.77
CA ARG A 93 21.32 -35.44 19.51
C ARG A 93 21.57 -33.96 19.21
N ALA A 94 21.84 -33.67 17.93
CA ALA A 94 22.01 -32.31 17.44
C ALA A 94 20.73 -31.50 17.67
N LEU A 95 20.87 -30.32 18.28
CA LEU A 95 19.80 -29.37 18.48
C LEU A 95 19.24 -28.95 17.12
N GLN A 96 17.95 -29.19 16.88
CA GLN A 96 17.27 -28.65 15.70
C GLN A 96 16.80 -27.24 16.02
N CYS A 97 17.22 -26.26 15.23
CA CYS A 97 16.83 -24.88 15.42
C CYS A 97 16.54 -24.18 14.10
N VAL A 98 15.57 -23.27 14.14
CA VAL A 98 15.27 -22.35 13.05
C VAL A 98 15.46 -20.95 13.61
N ARG A 99 16.36 -20.19 13.00
CA ARG A 99 16.48 -18.75 13.29
C ARG A 99 15.42 -18.04 12.48
N ALA A 100 14.59 -17.24 13.13
CA ALA A 100 13.51 -16.49 12.48
C ALA A 100 13.44 -15.03 12.98
N MET A 101 13.07 -14.13 12.09
CA MET A 101 12.93 -12.69 12.37
C MET A 101 11.60 -12.17 11.78
N PRO A 102 10.49 -12.27 12.53
CA PRO A 102 9.24 -11.61 12.18
C PRO A 102 9.28 -10.12 12.50
N ASN A 103 8.39 -9.32 11.89
CA ASN A 103 8.21 -7.90 12.20
C ASN A 103 6.85 -7.59 12.86
N MET A 104 6.69 -6.33 13.26
CA MET A 104 5.52 -5.88 14.04
C MET A 104 4.18 -6.00 13.29
N ALA A 105 4.20 -6.08 11.96
CA ALA A 105 3.00 -6.25 11.14
C ALA A 105 2.30 -7.61 11.36
N ALA A 106 2.89 -8.52 12.15
CA ALA A 106 2.23 -9.72 12.66
C ALA A 106 0.89 -9.43 13.36
N LYS A 107 0.76 -8.27 14.00
CA LYS A 107 -0.50 -7.84 14.66
C LYS A 107 -1.70 -7.79 13.72
N ILE A 108 -1.46 -7.44 12.46
CA ILE A 108 -2.49 -7.32 11.42
C ILE A 108 -2.36 -8.45 10.40
N ARG A 109 -1.60 -9.49 10.72
CA ARG A 109 -1.34 -10.67 9.87
C ARG A 109 -0.66 -10.35 8.52
N GLU A 110 0.06 -9.24 8.44
CA GLU A 110 0.83 -8.80 7.26
C GLU A 110 2.35 -8.85 7.51
N ALA A 111 2.82 -9.67 8.45
CA ALA A 111 4.24 -9.76 8.75
C ALA A 111 5.07 -10.19 7.54
N VAL A 112 6.34 -9.80 7.52
CA VAL A 112 7.37 -10.54 6.82
C VAL A 112 8.22 -11.23 7.87
N THR A 113 8.38 -12.54 7.73
CA THR A 113 9.27 -13.33 8.58
C THR A 113 10.35 -13.96 7.73
N LEU A 114 11.60 -13.62 8.03
CA LEU A 114 12.76 -14.30 7.45
C LEU A 114 13.11 -15.48 8.32
N TYR A 115 13.42 -16.62 7.73
CA TYR A 115 13.90 -17.77 8.49
C TYR A 115 15.01 -18.54 7.77
N THR A 116 15.86 -19.20 8.54
CA THR A 116 17.02 -19.96 8.08
C THR A 116 17.24 -21.18 8.98
N ALA A 117 17.76 -22.25 8.38
CA ALA A 117 17.95 -23.53 9.04
C ALA A 117 19.27 -23.52 9.84
N GLY A 118 19.22 -23.93 11.10
CA GLY A 118 20.41 -24.28 11.86
C GLY A 118 21.02 -25.62 11.40
N PRO A 119 22.26 -25.92 11.84
CA PRO A 119 22.90 -27.19 11.56
C PRO A 119 22.08 -28.36 12.09
N GLY A 120 21.74 -29.33 11.23
CA GLY A 120 21.01 -30.53 11.62
C GLY A 120 19.48 -30.39 11.69
N THR A 121 18.93 -29.24 11.27
CA THR A 121 17.47 -29.04 11.22
C THR A 121 16.82 -29.83 10.09
N SER A 122 15.79 -30.61 10.41
CA SER A 122 15.02 -31.42 9.48
C SER A 122 14.11 -30.57 8.59
N ASN A 123 13.74 -31.12 7.43
CA ASN A 123 12.77 -30.46 6.55
C ASN A 123 11.38 -30.33 7.21
N GLU A 124 10.97 -31.31 8.00
CA GLU A 124 9.72 -31.27 8.77
C GLU A 124 9.68 -30.06 9.73
N ASN A 125 10.77 -29.81 10.47
CA ASN A 125 10.84 -28.65 11.36
C ASN A 125 10.93 -27.32 10.61
N LEU A 126 11.46 -27.31 9.39
CA LEU A 126 11.42 -26.12 8.51
C LEU A 126 10.01 -25.86 7.99
N GLU A 127 9.25 -26.91 7.65
CA GLU A 127 7.85 -26.81 7.22
C GLU A 127 6.98 -26.31 8.37
N ILE A 128 7.19 -26.80 9.59
CA ILE A 128 6.50 -26.30 10.80
C ILE A 128 6.85 -24.83 11.03
N ALA A 129 8.12 -24.44 10.94
CA ALA A 129 8.50 -23.04 11.09
C ALA A 129 7.85 -22.15 10.02
N SER A 130 7.84 -22.59 8.75
CA SER A 130 7.16 -21.91 7.66
C SER A 130 5.66 -21.77 7.95
N TRP A 131 5.01 -22.84 8.41
CA TRP A 131 3.60 -22.85 8.78
C TRP A 131 3.31 -21.86 9.92
N VAL A 132 4.10 -21.89 11.01
CA VAL A 132 3.95 -21.00 12.16
C VAL A 132 3.93 -19.54 11.73
N PHE A 133 4.93 -19.12 10.93
CA PHE A 133 5.05 -17.72 10.55
C PHE A 133 4.09 -17.31 9.41
N SER A 134 3.64 -18.26 8.58
CA SER A 134 2.61 -18.00 7.58
C SER A 134 1.25 -17.60 8.18
N GLN A 135 0.96 -18.02 9.42
CA GLN A 135 -0.28 -17.64 10.11
C GLN A 135 -0.37 -16.14 10.40
N VAL A 136 0.77 -15.45 10.49
CA VAL A 136 0.85 -14.02 10.80
C VAL A 136 1.40 -13.17 9.66
N GLY A 137 1.67 -13.76 8.49
CA GLY A 137 2.23 -13.02 7.37
C GLY A 137 2.85 -13.92 6.31
N GLU A 138 3.85 -13.41 5.60
CA GLU A 138 4.67 -14.16 4.67
C GLU A 138 5.93 -14.69 5.37
N ALA A 139 6.30 -15.93 5.07
CA ALA A 139 7.51 -16.56 5.58
C ALA A 139 8.48 -16.83 4.42
N HIS A 140 9.67 -16.23 4.49
CA HIS A 140 10.69 -16.32 3.44
C HIS A 140 11.92 -17.03 3.97
N ARG A 141 12.24 -18.20 3.39
CA ARG A 141 13.49 -18.91 3.69
C ARG A 141 14.64 -18.20 2.99
N ILE A 142 15.65 -17.78 3.75
CA ILE A 142 16.84 -17.12 3.20
C ILE A 142 18.12 -17.81 3.66
N PRO A 143 19.23 -17.71 2.90
CA PRO A 143 20.53 -18.20 3.34
C PRO A 143 21.03 -17.47 4.59
N GLU A 144 21.72 -18.18 5.49
CA GLU A 144 22.34 -17.58 6.69
C GLU A 144 23.24 -16.38 6.35
N SER A 145 24.00 -16.46 5.26
CA SER A 145 24.88 -15.39 4.77
C SER A 145 24.17 -14.07 4.47
N SER A 146 22.88 -14.13 4.14
CA SER A 146 22.05 -12.97 3.82
C SER A 146 21.14 -12.55 4.97
N PHE A 147 21.12 -13.30 6.09
CA PHE A 147 20.14 -13.12 7.15
C PHE A 147 20.19 -11.73 7.79
N ASP A 148 21.38 -11.26 8.13
CA ASP A 148 21.53 -10.00 8.87
C ASP A 148 21.08 -8.79 8.05
N ILE A 149 21.40 -8.72 6.75
CA ILE A 149 20.98 -7.61 5.88
C ILE A 149 19.48 -7.65 5.60
N CYS A 150 18.93 -8.84 5.35
CA CYS A 150 17.50 -8.97 5.15
C CYS A 150 16.75 -8.63 6.46
N ALA A 151 17.31 -8.94 7.63
CA ALA A 151 16.76 -8.54 8.92
C ALA A 151 16.78 -7.00 9.09
N VAL A 152 17.82 -6.31 8.62
CA VAL A 152 17.82 -4.83 8.54
C VAL A 152 16.66 -4.34 7.68
N LEU A 153 16.43 -4.92 6.49
CA LEU A 153 15.29 -4.55 5.65
C LEU A 153 13.96 -4.74 6.36
N VAL A 154 13.77 -5.90 6.99
CA VAL A 154 12.52 -6.26 7.68
C VAL A 154 12.21 -5.35 8.87
N GLY A 155 13.26 -4.91 9.58
CA GLY A 155 13.14 -4.00 10.71
C GLY A 155 13.09 -2.52 10.36
N CYS A 156 13.68 -2.10 9.23
CA CYS A 156 13.89 -0.68 8.93
C CYS A 156 13.04 -0.16 7.77
N ALA A 157 12.75 -0.96 6.74
CA ALA A 157 12.14 -0.44 5.51
C ALA A 157 10.80 0.29 5.77
N GLY A 158 9.92 -0.32 6.58
CA GLY A 158 8.65 0.29 6.96
C GLY A 158 8.81 1.50 7.89
N SER A 159 9.73 1.45 8.85
CA SER A 159 9.92 2.54 9.82
C SER A 159 10.55 3.79 9.19
N LEU A 160 11.44 3.61 8.22
CA LEU A 160 12.00 4.71 7.44
C LEU A 160 10.91 5.43 6.63
N LEU A 161 9.97 4.69 6.03
CA LEU A 161 8.84 5.31 5.35
C LEU A 161 7.85 5.96 6.32
N LEU A 162 7.64 5.41 7.53
CA LEU A 162 6.78 6.05 8.53
C LEU A 162 7.29 7.44 8.93
N LEU A 163 8.58 7.61 9.16
CA LEU A 163 9.17 8.93 9.45
C LEU A 163 8.93 9.91 8.29
N ALA A 164 9.08 9.41 7.05
CA ALA A 164 8.84 10.21 5.87
C ALA A 164 7.35 10.56 5.67
N ILE A 165 6.44 9.64 6.00
CA ILE A 165 4.99 9.89 6.06
C ILE A 165 4.68 10.92 7.15
N ASP A 166 5.33 10.85 8.31
CA ASP A 166 5.10 11.81 9.39
C ASP A 166 5.48 13.24 8.98
N GLY A 167 6.66 13.41 8.37
CA GLY A 167 7.08 14.70 7.80
C GLY A 167 6.16 15.20 6.68
N LEU A 168 5.62 14.29 5.83
CA LEU A 168 4.60 14.64 4.84
C LEU A 168 3.30 15.12 5.50
N LEU A 169 2.90 14.55 6.63
CA LEU A 169 1.71 14.98 7.38
C LEU A 169 1.91 16.35 8.05
N ASP A 170 3.10 16.63 8.59
CA ASP A 170 3.42 17.94 9.18
C ASP A 170 3.41 19.04 8.09
N ALA A 171 3.97 18.73 6.92
CA ALA A 171 3.92 19.61 5.76
C ALA A 171 2.48 19.85 5.25
N ALA A 172 1.61 18.84 5.31
CA ALA A 172 0.19 18.99 5.00
C ALA A 172 -0.54 19.94 5.97
N VAL A 173 -0.16 19.88 7.25
CA VAL A 173 -0.68 20.78 8.29
C VAL A 173 -0.21 22.21 8.07
N ALA A 174 1.05 22.41 7.67
CA ALA A 174 1.57 23.73 7.29
C ALA A 174 0.80 24.35 6.11
N GLU A 175 0.26 23.52 5.22
CA GLU A 175 -0.56 23.92 4.07
C GLU A 175 -2.06 24.04 4.38
N GLY A 176 -2.42 23.95 5.67
CA GLY A 176 -3.77 24.23 6.18
C GLY A 176 -4.72 23.03 6.20
N VAL A 177 -4.24 21.80 5.96
CA VAL A 177 -5.06 20.58 6.03
C VAL A 177 -4.95 19.95 7.42
N LYS A 178 -6.07 19.54 8.02
CA LYS A 178 -6.02 18.88 9.33
C LYS A 178 -5.42 17.48 9.19
N ARG A 179 -4.47 17.12 10.06
CA ARG A 179 -3.79 15.82 10.05
C ARG A 179 -4.73 14.60 9.93
N PRO A 180 -5.85 14.50 10.67
CA PRO A 180 -6.77 13.37 10.53
C PRO A 180 -7.44 13.26 9.15
N GLU A 181 -7.62 14.39 8.44
CA GLU A 181 -8.26 14.43 7.12
C GLU A 181 -7.34 13.87 6.02
N VAL A 182 -6.02 13.97 6.19
CA VAL A 182 -5.02 13.54 5.21
C VAL A 182 -4.31 12.24 5.58
N GLN A 183 -4.22 11.88 6.87
CA GLN A 183 -3.48 10.69 7.31
C GLN A 183 -3.90 9.43 6.56
N ASN A 184 -5.20 9.15 6.51
CA ASN A 184 -5.70 7.97 5.83
C ASN A 184 -5.44 8.02 4.31
N LEU A 185 -5.48 9.20 3.69
CA LEU A 185 -5.19 9.37 2.27
C LEU A 185 -3.73 9.00 1.95
N VAL A 186 -2.78 9.52 2.74
CA VAL A 186 -1.34 9.26 2.58
C VAL A 186 -1.05 7.77 2.81
N VAL A 187 -1.59 7.21 3.90
CA VAL A 187 -1.40 5.79 4.25
C VAL A 187 -1.95 4.87 3.15
N ASN A 188 -3.16 5.11 2.64
CA ASN A 188 -3.73 4.29 1.56
C ASN A 188 -2.98 4.47 0.22
N SER A 189 -2.46 5.67 -0.07
CA SER A 189 -1.65 5.91 -1.27
C SER A 189 -0.36 5.06 -1.25
N ALA A 190 0.33 5.01 -0.10
CA ALA A 190 1.52 4.19 0.08
C ALA A 190 1.22 2.68 -0.01
N ILE A 191 0.10 2.20 0.56
CA ILE A 191 -0.33 0.79 0.44
C ILE A 191 -0.58 0.42 -1.03
N GLY A 192 -1.31 1.26 -1.77
CA GLY A 192 -1.57 1.04 -3.19
C GLY A 192 -0.27 0.90 -3.98
N MET A 193 0.74 1.74 -3.70
CA MET A 193 2.04 1.65 -4.35
C MET A 193 2.77 0.33 -4.04
N MET A 194 2.71 -0.14 -2.79
CA MET A 194 3.37 -1.40 -2.42
C MET A 194 2.70 -2.64 -3.01
N LYS A 195 1.40 -2.57 -3.34
CA LYS A 195 0.68 -3.67 -4.01
C LYS A 195 0.92 -3.73 -5.52
N LEU A 196 1.30 -2.61 -6.15
CA LEU A 196 1.68 -2.59 -7.57
C LEU A 196 3.02 -3.29 -7.84
N VAL A 197 3.89 -3.37 -6.84
CA VAL A 197 5.23 -3.97 -6.99
C VAL A 197 5.15 -5.49 -7.28
N PRO A 198 4.44 -6.31 -6.48
CA PRO A 198 4.22 -7.72 -6.82
C PRO A 198 3.44 -7.96 -8.12
N ALA A 199 2.69 -6.96 -8.61
CA ALA A 199 1.93 -7.07 -9.86
C ALA A 199 2.81 -7.02 -11.13
N GLY A 200 4.13 -6.95 -10.97
CA GLY A 200 5.12 -7.14 -12.05
C GLY A 200 5.89 -5.88 -12.44
N ASP A 201 5.67 -4.75 -11.78
CA ASP A 201 6.43 -3.53 -12.05
C ASP A 201 7.61 -3.37 -11.11
N HIS A 202 8.81 -3.24 -11.68
CA HIS A 202 10.00 -2.84 -10.93
C HIS A 202 9.81 -1.43 -10.31
N PRO A 203 10.34 -1.12 -9.11
CA PRO A 203 10.13 0.19 -8.47
C PRO A 203 10.51 1.40 -9.34
N SER A 204 11.57 1.29 -10.16
CA SER A 204 11.95 2.35 -11.10
C SER A 204 10.93 2.55 -12.22
N VAL A 205 10.28 1.47 -12.67
CA VAL A 205 9.18 1.51 -13.64
C VAL A 205 7.96 2.16 -13.00
N LEU A 206 7.61 1.79 -11.76
CA LEU A 206 6.50 2.45 -11.05
C LEU A 206 6.74 3.94 -10.87
N ARG A 207 7.96 4.33 -10.47
CA ARG A 207 8.37 5.73 -10.30
C ARG A 207 8.17 6.56 -11.55
N GLU A 208 8.45 5.99 -12.71
CA GLU A 208 8.26 6.69 -13.97
C GLU A 208 6.79 6.60 -14.46
N LYS A 209 6.04 5.54 -14.12
CA LYS A 209 4.60 5.40 -14.44
C LYS A 209 3.75 6.43 -13.71
N ILE A 210 4.09 6.75 -12.46
CA ILE A 210 3.42 7.83 -11.70
C ILE A 210 3.79 9.23 -12.23
N ALA A 211 4.92 9.36 -12.91
CA ALA A 211 5.46 10.63 -13.34
C ALA A 211 4.84 11.08 -14.67
N SER A 212 3.65 11.68 -14.61
CA SER A 212 3.06 12.30 -15.79
C SER A 212 3.88 13.54 -16.25
N PRO A 213 4.06 13.77 -17.56
CA PRO A 213 4.75 14.95 -18.07
C PRO A 213 4.27 16.28 -17.45
N GLY A 214 5.21 16.99 -16.80
CA GLY A 214 4.99 18.25 -16.10
C GLY A 214 4.13 18.18 -14.82
N GLY A 215 3.74 17.00 -14.34
CA GLY A 215 2.76 16.83 -13.25
C GLY A 215 3.36 16.97 -11.85
N CYS A 216 2.50 16.97 -10.83
CA CYS A 216 2.92 17.06 -9.42
C CYS A 216 3.90 15.94 -9.04
N SER A 217 3.68 14.71 -9.53
CA SER A 217 4.56 13.57 -9.24
C SER A 217 5.98 13.75 -9.78
N ILE A 218 6.18 14.23 -11.02
CA ILE A 218 7.54 14.43 -11.55
C ILE A 218 8.26 15.59 -10.86
N ARG A 219 7.54 16.62 -10.40
CA ARG A 219 8.13 17.72 -9.62
C ARG A 219 8.48 17.30 -8.20
N ALA A 220 7.61 16.56 -7.55
CA ALA A 220 7.92 15.89 -6.28
C ALA A 220 9.21 15.07 -6.43
N LEU A 221 9.31 14.22 -7.46
CA LEU A 221 10.51 13.43 -7.73
C LEU A 221 11.76 14.31 -7.92
N LEU A 222 11.71 15.33 -8.77
CA LEU A 222 12.86 16.22 -9.00
C LEU A 222 13.29 16.96 -7.73
N GLU A 223 12.35 17.37 -6.91
CA GLU A 223 12.62 18.10 -5.66
C GLU A 223 13.16 17.18 -4.57
N LEU A 224 12.64 15.95 -4.45
CA LEU A 224 13.21 14.90 -3.62
C LEU A 224 14.66 14.59 -4.02
N GLU A 225 15.00 14.59 -5.31
CA GLU A 225 16.40 14.47 -5.77
C GLU A 225 17.24 15.68 -5.40
N ARG A 226 16.74 16.91 -5.65
CA ARG A 226 17.45 18.16 -5.35
C ARG A 226 17.82 18.26 -3.87
N LEU A 227 16.93 17.79 -3.01
CA LEU A 227 17.10 17.79 -1.56
C LEU A 227 17.87 16.57 -1.03
N GLY A 228 18.29 15.65 -1.90
CA GLY A 228 19.09 14.50 -1.49
C GLY A 228 18.33 13.47 -0.67
N VAL A 229 17.01 13.33 -0.86
CA VAL A 229 16.20 12.37 -0.08
C VAL A 229 16.67 10.92 -0.32
N ARG A 230 17.09 10.57 -1.55
CA ARG A 230 17.76 9.28 -1.80
C ARG A 230 19.05 9.11 -1.00
N ALA A 231 19.84 10.18 -0.89
CA ALA A 231 21.05 10.15 -0.08
C ALA A 231 20.69 9.94 1.40
N ALA A 232 19.66 10.62 1.93
CA ALA A 232 19.19 10.43 3.30
C ALA A 232 18.78 8.97 3.58
N PHE A 233 17.93 8.36 2.73
CA PHE A 233 17.56 6.94 2.86
C PHE A 233 18.77 6.01 2.74
N THR A 234 19.68 6.28 1.80
CA THR A 234 20.90 5.48 1.63
C THR A 234 21.78 5.53 2.88
N THR A 235 22.03 6.72 3.43
CA THR A 235 22.83 6.93 4.64
C THR A 235 22.19 6.25 5.84
N ALA A 236 20.88 6.34 6.02
CA ALA A 236 20.17 5.68 7.11
C ALA A 236 20.28 4.15 7.05
N ILE A 237 20.12 3.57 5.85
CA ILE A 237 20.26 2.13 5.65
C ILE A 237 21.72 1.71 5.82
N MET A 238 22.68 2.52 5.38
CA MET A 238 24.10 2.28 5.60
C MET A 238 24.45 2.31 7.09
N ALA A 239 23.97 3.29 7.86
CA ALA A 239 24.20 3.34 9.30
C ALA A 239 23.60 2.11 10.03
N ALA A 240 22.40 1.67 9.61
CA ALA A 240 21.76 0.47 10.13
C ALA A 240 22.49 -0.82 9.71
N ALA A 241 22.95 -0.88 8.46
CA ALA A 241 23.69 -1.99 7.90
C ALA A 241 25.11 -2.08 8.46
N GLU A 242 25.78 -0.97 8.77
CA GLU A 242 27.16 -0.94 9.30
C GLU A 242 27.24 -1.46 10.74
N LYS A 243 26.17 -1.25 11.52
CA LYS A 243 25.98 -1.95 12.80
C LYS A 243 25.72 -3.45 12.62
N SER A 244 25.26 -3.85 11.44
CA SER A 244 24.89 -5.23 11.10
C SER A 244 25.95 -5.98 10.28
N LYS A 245 26.88 -5.30 9.58
CA LYS A 245 27.75 -5.86 8.53
C LYS A 245 28.95 -4.96 8.21
N ARG A 246 30.11 -5.58 8.01
CA ARG A 246 31.32 -5.02 7.36
C ARG A 246 31.43 -5.63 5.94
N ILE A 247 31.59 -4.78 4.90
CA ILE A 247 32.18 -4.99 3.53
C ILE A 247 31.27 -5.28 2.28
N TRP A 248 31.24 -4.26 1.38
CA TRP A 248 31.28 -4.11 -0.12
C TRP A 248 30.21 -4.62 -1.12
N GLY A 249 29.96 -3.80 -2.18
CA GLY A 249 28.86 -3.91 -3.17
C GLY A 249 29.12 -3.49 -4.63
N TRP A 250 28.06 -3.32 -5.48
CA TRP A 250 28.02 -2.64 -6.82
C TRP A 250 26.58 -2.45 -7.45
N ASN A 251 26.44 -1.78 -8.63
CA ASN A 251 25.31 -0.98 -9.20
C ASN A 251 24.59 -1.48 -10.50
N GLY A 252 23.35 -0.99 -10.80
CA GLY A 252 22.70 -0.97 -12.15
C GLY A 252 21.22 -0.46 -12.25
N ASN A 253 20.80 0.20 -13.37
CA ASN A 253 19.55 1.00 -13.60
C ASN A 253 18.61 0.47 -14.73
N LEU A 254 17.28 0.80 -14.73
CA LEU A 254 16.40 0.77 -15.93
C LEU A 254 15.05 1.55 -15.85
N THR A 255 14.49 1.88 -17.02
CA THR A 255 13.44 2.86 -17.44
C THR A 255 12.04 2.27 -17.84
N THR A 256 11.05 3.10 -18.20
CA THR A 256 9.55 2.90 -18.17
C THR A 256 8.70 3.15 -19.45
N PHE A 257 7.37 2.89 -19.36
CA PHE A 257 6.25 3.28 -20.27
C PHE A 257 4.91 3.63 -19.55
N LEU A 258 4.01 4.42 -20.18
CA LEU A 258 2.79 5.08 -19.63
C LEU A 258 1.47 4.80 -20.42
N GLY A 259 0.31 4.78 -19.73
CA GLY A 259 -1.06 4.78 -20.32
C GLY A 259 -2.20 4.01 -19.60
N HIS A 260 -2.21 3.92 -18.26
CA HIS A 260 -2.82 2.80 -17.51
C HIS A 260 -4.23 2.98 -16.90
N ILE A 261 -4.59 4.16 -16.36
CA ILE A 261 -5.72 4.31 -15.42
C ILE A 261 -7.10 3.95 -16.01
N GLY A 262 -7.42 4.39 -17.22
CA GLY A 262 -8.74 4.12 -17.83
C GLY A 262 -8.96 2.62 -18.12
N ARG A 263 -7.91 1.89 -18.47
CA ARG A 263 -7.95 0.44 -18.67
C ARG A 263 -8.08 -0.29 -17.33
N ALA A 264 -7.32 0.13 -16.32
CA ALA A 264 -7.38 -0.43 -14.97
C ALA A 264 -8.79 -0.35 -14.39
N LEU A 265 -9.41 0.84 -14.49
CA LEU A 265 -10.77 1.07 -14.04
C LEU A 265 -11.78 0.18 -14.79
N LEU A 266 -11.71 0.12 -16.12
CA LEU A 266 -12.58 -0.77 -16.89
C LEU A 266 -12.40 -2.24 -16.51
N GLY A 267 -11.16 -2.71 -16.31
CA GLY A 267 -10.90 -4.09 -15.92
C GLY A 267 -11.62 -4.49 -14.63
N VAL A 268 -11.74 -3.57 -13.66
CA VAL A 268 -12.46 -3.82 -12.41
C VAL A 268 -13.96 -3.62 -12.56
N LEU A 269 -14.43 -2.66 -13.38
CA LEU A 269 -15.85 -2.35 -13.53
C LEU A 269 -16.62 -3.38 -14.37
N LEU A 270 -16.01 -3.90 -15.44
CA LEU A 270 -16.71 -4.74 -16.41
C LEU A 270 -17.41 -5.96 -15.78
N PRO A 271 -16.80 -6.69 -14.82
CA PRO A 271 -17.49 -7.78 -14.14
C PRO A 271 -18.80 -7.37 -13.45
N TRP A 272 -18.98 -6.10 -13.06
CA TRP A 272 -20.14 -5.59 -12.34
C TRP A 272 -21.22 -4.98 -13.25
N VAL A 273 -20.92 -4.80 -14.53
CA VAL A 273 -21.89 -4.27 -15.50
C VAL A 273 -23.00 -5.29 -15.71
N ALA A 274 -24.25 -4.83 -15.76
CA ALA A 274 -25.45 -5.66 -15.95
C ALA A 274 -25.70 -6.75 -14.88
N ARG A 275 -24.99 -6.73 -13.75
CA ARG A 275 -25.35 -7.55 -12.57
C ARG A 275 -26.59 -6.97 -11.88
N PRO A 276 -27.42 -7.81 -11.23
CA PRO A 276 -28.54 -7.33 -10.42
C PRO A 276 -28.06 -6.31 -9.37
N GLY A 277 -28.66 -5.12 -9.36
CA GLY A 277 -28.30 -4.02 -8.45
C GLY A 277 -27.15 -3.12 -8.92
N SER A 278 -26.57 -3.37 -10.10
CA SER A 278 -25.61 -2.46 -10.72
C SER A 278 -26.32 -1.22 -11.28
N PRO A 279 -25.80 0.00 -11.07
CA PRO A 279 -26.31 1.21 -11.71
C PRO A 279 -25.89 1.31 -13.19
N ILE A 280 -25.05 0.41 -13.70
CA ILE A 280 -24.54 0.42 -15.07
C ILE A 280 -25.06 -0.81 -15.84
N SER A 281 -25.80 -0.55 -16.91
CA SER A 281 -26.34 -1.57 -17.82
C SER A 281 -25.44 -1.85 -19.03
N GLU A 282 -24.73 -0.84 -19.53
CA GLU A 282 -23.86 -0.93 -20.71
C GLU A 282 -22.70 0.08 -20.59
N VAL A 283 -21.55 -0.23 -21.20
CA VAL A 283 -20.40 0.68 -21.28
C VAL A 283 -20.03 0.96 -22.73
N THR A 284 -19.97 2.23 -23.12
CA THR A 284 -19.41 2.65 -24.42
C THR A 284 -18.03 3.30 -24.22
N VAL A 285 -17.01 2.79 -24.90
CA VAL A 285 -15.64 3.32 -24.85
C VAL A 285 -15.27 3.95 -26.19
N ALA A 286 -15.06 5.27 -26.19
CA ALA A 286 -14.62 6.01 -27.36
C ALA A 286 -13.08 6.12 -27.39
N LEU A 287 -12.46 5.55 -28.43
CA LEU A 287 -11.00 5.49 -28.59
C LEU A 287 -10.53 6.22 -29.87
N ARG A 288 -9.26 6.64 -29.86
CA ARG A 288 -8.61 7.25 -31.04
C ARG A 288 -7.55 6.34 -31.70
N ARG A 289 -6.89 5.47 -30.91
CA ARG A 289 -5.78 4.62 -31.38
C ARG A 289 -6.24 3.17 -31.57
N LYS A 290 -5.94 2.57 -32.72
CA LYS A 290 -6.25 1.17 -33.05
C LYS A 290 -5.57 0.15 -32.11
N GLU A 291 -4.34 0.42 -31.65
CA GLU A 291 -3.64 -0.45 -30.69
C GLU A 291 -4.34 -0.51 -29.32
N SER A 292 -4.91 0.62 -28.88
CA SER A 292 -5.69 0.65 -27.64
C SER A 292 -7.00 -0.10 -27.78
N GLU A 293 -7.60 -0.10 -28.98
CA GLU A 293 -8.80 -0.86 -29.30
C GLU A 293 -8.58 -2.36 -29.20
N ALA A 294 -7.48 -2.88 -29.78
CA ALA A 294 -7.15 -4.31 -29.69
C ALA A 294 -7.01 -4.78 -28.24
N ARG A 295 -6.20 -4.06 -27.43
CA ARG A 295 -6.03 -4.36 -26.00
C ARG A 295 -7.33 -4.31 -25.20
N LEU A 296 -8.24 -3.40 -25.55
CA LEU A 296 -9.52 -3.26 -24.88
C LEU A 296 -10.49 -4.38 -25.28
N ARG A 297 -10.49 -4.81 -26.55
CA ARG A 297 -11.28 -5.96 -27.01
C ARG A 297 -10.89 -7.24 -26.28
N ASP A 298 -9.60 -7.47 -26.05
CA ASP A 298 -9.12 -8.62 -25.29
C ASP A 298 -9.59 -8.58 -23.83
N LEU A 299 -9.55 -7.40 -23.19
CA LEU A 299 -10.09 -7.21 -21.85
C LEU A 299 -11.60 -7.51 -21.80
N CYS A 300 -12.38 -7.01 -22.77
CA CYS A 300 -13.84 -7.19 -22.81
C CYS A 300 -14.26 -8.65 -23.06
N ARG A 301 -13.48 -9.41 -23.85
CA ARG A 301 -13.74 -10.85 -24.06
C ARG A 301 -13.75 -11.64 -22.76
N SER A 302 -12.89 -11.26 -21.81
CA SER A 302 -12.79 -11.95 -20.52
C SER A 302 -13.98 -11.67 -19.57
N SER A 303 -14.72 -10.58 -19.76
CA SER A 303 -15.76 -10.14 -18.81
C SER A 303 -17.20 -10.47 -19.23
N GLN A 304 -17.45 -10.85 -20.49
CA GLN A 304 -18.80 -11.04 -21.08
C GLN A 304 -19.75 -9.83 -20.90
N ALA A 305 -19.22 -8.66 -20.55
CA ALA A 305 -20.00 -7.46 -20.30
C ALA A 305 -20.48 -6.82 -21.62
N PRO A 306 -21.67 -6.16 -21.61
CA PRO A 306 -22.13 -5.37 -22.75
C PRO A 306 -21.25 -4.12 -22.91
N VAL A 307 -20.23 -4.23 -23.77
CA VAL A 307 -19.28 -3.14 -24.08
C VAL A 307 -19.30 -2.81 -25.56
N ASN A 308 -19.59 -1.54 -25.87
CA ASN A 308 -19.50 -1.01 -27.21
C ASN A 308 -18.20 -0.20 -27.37
N ILE A 309 -17.39 -0.51 -28.38
CA ILE A 309 -16.13 0.20 -28.64
C ILE A 309 -16.28 0.96 -29.95
N ILE A 310 -16.15 2.28 -29.86
CA ILE A 310 -16.31 3.17 -31.00
C ILE A 310 -15.04 3.99 -31.23
N SER A 311 -14.69 4.24 -32.49
CA SER A 311 -13.45 4.94 -32.84
C SER A 311 -13.75 6.30 -33.46
N ASN A 312 -13.16 7.37 -32.90
CA ASN A 312 -13.32 8.77 -33.35
C ASN A 312 -14.78 9.30 -33.37
N GLN A 313 -15.68 8.75 -32.54
CA GLN A 313 -17.10 9.12 -32.51
C GLN A 313 -17.54 9.63 -31.12
N ASN A 314 -16.73 10.48 -30.48
CA ASN A 314 -16.96 10.95 -29.11
C ASN A 314 -18.36 11.57 -28.91
N ILE A 315 -18.83 12.39 -29.86
CA ILE A 315 -20.15 13.03 -29.77
C ILE A 315 -21.28 11.99 -29.79
N ASN A 316 -21.14 10.94 -30.62
CA ASN A 316 -22.13 9.88 -30.69
C ASN A 316 -22.15 9.06 -29.39
N ALA A 317 -20.98 8.73 -28.83
CA ALA A 317 -20.89 8.10 -27.50
C ALA A 317 -21.63 8.91 -26.43
N VAL A 318 -21.40 10.23 -26.40
CA VAL A 318 -22.02 11.09 -25.38
C VAL A 318 -23.53 11.19 -25.56
N LYS A 319 -24.04 11.27 -26.79
CA LYS A 319 -25.48 11.32 -27.06
C LYS A 319 -26.21 10.07 -26.52
N ASN A 320 -25.61 8.90 -26.73
CA ASN A 320 -26.20 7.60 -26.40
C ASN A 320 -25.92 7.12 -24.96
N ALA A 321 -25.22 7.90 -24.15
CA ALA A 321 -24.88 7.52 -22.77
C ALA A 321 -25.58 8.44 -21.77
N ASP A 322 -26.00 7.91 -20.62
CA ASP A 322 -26.63 8.70 -19.55
C ASP A 322 -25.61 9.33 -18.60
N ALA A 323 -24.45 8.67 -18.45
CA ALA A 323 -23.32 9.13 -17.64
C ALA A 323 -22.01 9.07 -18.45
N ILE A 324 -21.16 10.09 -18.27
CA ILE A 324 -19.92 10.29 -19.01
C ILE A 324 -18.73 10.31 -18.05
N LEU A 325 -17.76 9.42 -18.28
CA LEU A 325 -16.45 9.46 -17.62
C LEU A 325 -15.43 10.15 -18.53
N LEU A 326 -14.93 11.32 -18.12
CA LEU A 326 -13.87 12.04 -18.82
C LEU A 326 -12.50 11.49 -18.37
N ALA A 327 -11.87 10.69 -19.23
CA ALA A 327 -10.62 9.97 -18.96
C ALA A 327 -9.60 10.14 -20.10
N PHE A 328 -9.24 11.38 -20.44
CA PHE A 328 -8.28 11.71 -21.50
C PHE A 328 -7.20 12.68 -21.01
N PRO A 329 -6.09 12.87 -21.75
CA PRO A 329 -5.05 13.81 -21.36
C PRO A 329 -5.57 15.27 -21.31
N PRO A 330 -5.26 16.05 -20.25
CA PRO A 330 -5.84 17.37 -20.05
C PRO A 330 -5.53 18.37 -21.18
N GLU A 331 -4.46 18.18 -21.94
CA GLU A 331 -4.10 19.02 -23.10
C GLU A 331 -5.18 18.96 -24.21
N GLN A 332 -5.99 17.90 -24.22
CA GLN A 332 -7.04 17.69 -25.22
C GLN A 332 -8.38 18.31 -24.84
N ILE A 333 -8.48 18.91 -23.64
CA ILE A 333 -9.77 19.36 -23.09
C ILE A 333 -10.51 20.33 -24.00
N ARG A 334 -9.81 21.32 -24.58
CA ARG A 334 -10.41 22.28 -25.51
C ARG A 334 -10.93 21.58 -26.75
N LYS A 335 -10.09 20.77 -27.38
CA LYS A 335 -10.44 20.00 -28.57
C LYS A 335 -11.65 19.07 -28.37
N VAL A 336 -11.80 18.49 -27.18
CA VAL A 336 -12.89 17.56 -26.87
C VAL A 336 -14.16 18.30 -26.46
N LEU A 337 -14.07 19.31 -25.59
CA LEU A 337 -15.22 19.94 -24.94
C LEU A 337 -15.69 21.25 -25.57
N GLU A 338 -14.86 22.00 -26.30
CA GLU A 338 -15.29 23.26 -26.94
C GLU A 338 -16.35 23.12 -28.05
N PRO A 339 -16.34 22.06 -28.90
CA PRO A 339 -17.32 21.90 -29.97
C PRO A 339 -18.76 22.05 -29.46
N VAL A 340 -19.55 22.91 -30.12
CA VAL A 340 -20.92 23.25 -29.71
C VAL A 340 -21.79 22.01 -29.55
N GLU A 341 -21.66 21.05 -30.46
CA GLU A 341 -22.39 19.78 -30.42
C GLU A 341 -22.05 18.95 -29.18
N MET A 342 -20.78 18.92 -28.77
CA MET A 342 -20.36 18.23 -27.54
C MET A 342 -20.99 18.89 -26.32
N ARG A 343 -20.90 20.22 -26.23
CA ARG A 343 -21.49 20.99 -25.10
C ARG A 343 -22.98 20.76 -24.99
N ARG A 344 -23.70 20.72 -26.12
CA ARG A 344 -25.13 20.39 -26.17
C ARG A 344 -25.40 18.97 -25.70
N ALA A 345 -24.62 17.99 -26.16
CA ALA A 345 -24.79 16.59 -25.78
C ALA A 345 -24.54 16.31 -24.29
N LEU A 346 -23.71 17.12 -23.61
CA LEU A 346 -23.36 16.97 -22.20
C LEU A 346 -24.39 17.58 -21.21
N ARG A 347 -25.35 18.38 -21.66
CA ARG A 347 -26.21 19.20 -20.77
C ARG A 347 -26.99 18.39 -19.72
N ASP A 348 -27.55 17.27 -20.12
CA ASP A 348 -28.45 16.47 -19.28
C ASP A 348 -27.78 15.19 -18.73
N LYS A 349 -26.45 15.10 -18.85
CA LYS A 349 -25.69 13.90 -18.50
C LYS A 349 -25.09 14.02 -17.11
N ILE A 350 -24.91 12.88 -16.45
CA ILE A 350 -24.03 12.79 -15.28
C ILE A 350 -22.59 12.82 -15.78
N ILE A 351 -21.74 13.69 -15.22
CA ILE A 351 -20.35 13.85 -15.66
C ILE A 351 -19.42 13.54 -14.50
N ILE A 352 -18.54 12.56 -14.69
CA ILE A 352 -17.46 12.22 -13.77
C ILE A 352 -16.16 12.55 -14.48
N SER A 353 -15.36 13.45 -13.92
CA SER A 353 -14.07 13.83 -14.51
C SER A 353 -12.92 13.25 -13.69
N ILE A 354 -12.03 12.48 -14.33
CA ILE A 354 -10.73 12.07 -13.76
C ILE A 354 -9.56 12.83 -14.37
N LEU A 355 -9.84 13.94 -15.04
CA LEU A 355 -8.83 14.73 -15.72
C LEU A 355 -7.93 15.42 -14.67
N ALA A 356 -6.63 15.13 -14.74
CA ALA A 356 -5.63 15.90 -14.03
C ALA A 356 -5.71 17.38 -14.40
N ARG A 357 -5.32 18.27 -13.48
CA ARG A 357 -5.15 19.72 -13.75
C ARG A 357 -6.40 20.47 -14.23
N THR A 358 -7.58 19.92 -13.99
CA THR A 358 -8.82 20.53 -14.50
C THR A 358 -9.81 20.74 -13.36
N PRO A 359 -9.85 21.96 -12.78
CA PRO A 359 -10.83 22.31 -11.76
C PRO A 359 -12.27 22.11 -12.23
N GLN A 360 -13.14 21.78 -11.28
CA GLN A 360 -14.56 21.64 -11.52
C GLN A 360 -15.17 22.94 -12.07
N GLY A 361 -14.74 24.11 -11.58
CA GLY A 361 -15.18 25.42 -12.10
C GLY A 361 -14.83 25.63 -13.58
N LYS A 362 -13.60 25.28 -13.98
CA LYS A 362 -13.12 25.37 -15.37
C LYS A 362 -13.90 24.41 -16.29
N LEU A 363 -14.18 23.19 -15.82
CA LEU A 363 -15.02 22.23 -16.55
C LEU A 363 -16.44 22.76 -16.74
N LYS A 364 -17.07 23.29 -15.68
CA LYS A 364 -18.40 23.90 -15.77
C LYS A 364 -18.43 25.06 -16.75
N GLN A 365 -17.42 25.91 -16.77
CA GLN A 365 -17.32 27.02 -17.70
C GLN A 365 -17.18 26.54 -19.15
N LEU A 366 -16.33 25.54 -19.41
CA LEU A 366 -16.15 24.95 -20.74
C LEU A 366 -17.43 24.27 -21.23
N ILE A 367 -18.14 23.55 -20.37
CA ILE A 367 -19.38 22.84 -20.72
C ILE A 367 -20.55 23.83 -20.89
N GLY A 368 -20.70 24.78 -19.97
CA GLY A 368 -21.76 25.79 -20.00
C GLY A 368 -21.61 26.80 -21.14
N GLY A 369 -20.38 27.17 -21.49
CA GLY A 369 -20.09 28.20 -22.50
C GLY A 369 -20.41 29.63 -22.07
N ASN A 370 -20.06 30.60 -22.92
CA ASN A 370 -20.33 32.05 -22.73
C ASN A 370 -21.70 32.50 -23.30
N ASP A 371 -22.57 31.57 -23.66
CA ASP A 371 -23.72 31.85 -24.52
C ASP A 371 -24.91 32.38 -23.70
N LYS A 372 -25.00 33.72 -23.57
CA LYS A 372 -26.12 34.46 -22.95
C LYS A 372 -27.50 34.10 -23.53
N THR A 373 -27.54 33.42 -24.67
CA THR A 373 -28.73 32.97 -25.42
C THR A 373 -29.30 31.63 -24.94
N THR A 374 -28.60 30.85 -24.12
CA THR A 374 -28.99 29.45 -23.84
C THR A 374 -29.67 29.19 -22.50
N GLY A 375 -29.83 30.21 -21.64
CA GLY A 375 -30.60 30.12 -20.39
C GLY A 375 -30.08 29.15 -19.33
N LEU A 376 -29.05 28.34 -19.61
CA LEU A 376 -28.47 27.41 -18.64
C LEU A 376 -27.62 28.17 -17.62
N VAL A 377 -28.04 28.10 -16.37
CA VAL A 377 -27.21 28.52 -15.25
C VAL A 377 -26.20 27.40 -15.00
N THR A 378 -24.92 27.73 -14.81
CA THR A 378 -23.83 26.79 -14.46
C THR A 378 -24.11 25.93 -13.20
N LYS A 379 -25.20 26.22 -12.48
CA LYS A 379 -25.69 25.52 -11.30
C LYS A 379 -26.37 24.17 -11.60
N ASP A 380 -26.82 23.91 -12.83
CA ASP A 380 -27.57 22.70 -13.17
C ASP A 380 -26.71 21.53 -13.70
N ILE A 381 -25.39 21.73 -13.83
CA ILE A 381 -24.48 20.71 -14.36
C ILE A 381 -24.19 19.65 -13.28
N ARG A 382 -24.53 18.39 -13.57
CA ARG A 382 -24.28 17.21 -12.72
C ARG A 382 -22.83 16.72 -12.85
N LEU A 383 -21.87 17.52 -12.36
CA LEU A 383 -20.44 17.25 -12.50
C LEU A 383 -19.78 16.95 -11.16
N VAL A 384 -19.04 15.85 -11.09
CA VAL A 384 -18.12 15.56 -9.99
C VAL A 384 -16.69 15.36 -10.50
N ARG A 385 -15.71 15.92 -9.78
CA ARG A 385 -14.28 15.66 -10.00
C ARG A 385 -13.84 14.50 -9.12
N ALA A 386 -13.20 13.52 -9.73
CA ALA A 386 -12.57 12.40 -9.05
C ALA A 386 -11.08 12.32 -9.42
N MET A 387 -10.23 11.81 -8.53
CA MET A 387 -8.80 11.62 -8.79
C MET A 387 -8.37 10.26 -8.25
N PRO A 388 -8.49 9.18 -9.05
CA PRO A 388 -7.96 7.88 -8.68
C PRO A 388 -6.43 7.86 -8.79
N THR A 389 -5.80 6.92 -8.10
CA THR A 389 -4.34 6.69 -8.14
C THR A 389 -4.01 5.45 -8.96
N MET A 390 -2.73 5.20 -9.22
CA MET A 390 -2.29 3.98 -9.92
C MET A 390 -2.69 2.70 -9.18
N GLY A 391 -2.97 2.76 -7.87
CA GLY A 391 -3.49 1.62 -7.10
C GLY A 391 -4.79 1.03 -7.64
N THR A 392 -5.46 1.70 -8.58
CA THR A 392 -6.62 1.18 -9.33
C THR A 392 -6.35 -0.19 -9.95
N GLU A 393 -5.14 -0.46 -10.45
CA GLU A 393 -4.79 -1.75 -11.08
C GLU A 393 -4.86 -2.94 -10.11
N VAL A 394 -4.69 -2.66 -8.81
CA VAL A 394 -4.65 -3.65 -7.73
C VAL A 394 -5.79 -3.44 -6.73
N GLN A 395 -6.84 -2.70 -7.13
CA GLN A 395 -8.03 -2.40 -6.34
C GLN A 395 -7.76 -1.67 -5.01
N GLU A 396 -6.68 -0.90 -4.95
CA GLU A 396 -6.19 -0.21 -3.75
C GLU A 396 -5.92 1.26 -4.05
N SER A 397 -6.74 1.84 -4.93
CA SER A 397 -6.69 3.26 -5.23
C SER A 397 -7.11 4.09 -4.01
N ALA A 398 -6.30 5.08 -3.64
CA ALA A 398 -6.73 6.18 -2.78
C ALA A 398 -7.40 7.27 -3.63
N THR A 399 -8.70 7.13 -3.91
CA THR A 399 -9.41 8.01 -4.84
C THR A 399 -9.96 9.26 -4.14
N LEU A 400 -9.62 10.46 -4.62
CA LEU A 400 -10.23 11.70 -4.14
C LEU A 400 -11.53 11.99 -4.88
N ILE A 401 -12.58 12.45 -4.21
CA ILE A 401 -13.82 12.94 -4.82
C ILE A 401 -14.20 14.30 -4.21
N GLY A 402 -14.53 15.26 -5.06
CA GLY A 402 -14.92 16.60 -4.62
C GLY A 402 -16.30 16.60 -3.95
N ASN A 403 -16.44 17.35 -2.86
CA ASN A 403 -17.75 17.52 -2.22
C ASN A 403 -18.75 18.21 -3.17
N PRO A 404 -20.03 17.78 -3.18
CA PRO A 404 -21.05 18.40 -4.01
C PRO A 404 -21.32 19.80 -3.50
N SER A 405 -21.35 20.76 -4.43
CA SER A 405 -21.68 22.16 -4.15
C SER A 405 -23.18 22.44 -4.35
N ASN A 406 -23.92 21.52 -4.97
CA ASN A 406 -25.37 21.63 -5.20
C ASN A 406 -26.05 20.23 -5.23
N PRO A 407 -27.40 20.16 -5.16
CA PRO A 407 -28.13 18.89 -5.20
C PRO A 407 -27.93 18.07 -6.48
N ALA A 408 -27.75 18.74 -7.64
CA ALA A 408 -27.57 18.08 -8.94
C ALA A 408 -26.25 17.28 -9.00
N GLU A 409 -25.23 17.70 -8.25
CA GLU A 409 -23.95 16.99 -8.14
C GLU A 409 -23.99 15.78 -7.21
N LYS A 410 -25.05 15.64 -6.40
CA LYS A 410 -25.20 14.51 -5.47
C LYS A 410 -25.34 13.20 -6.23
N GLU A 411 -26.15 13.16 -7.28
CA GLU A 411 -26.31 11.99 -8.16
C GLU A 411 -24.97 11.59 -8.81
N ALA A 412 -24.23 12.57 -9.32
CA ALA A 412 -22.93 12.34 -9.93
C ALA A 412 -21.91 11.79 -8.92
N MET A 413 -21.91 12.34 -7.70
CA MET A 413 -21.08 11.85 -6.60
C MET A 413 -21.47 10.42 -6.19
N GLU A 414 -22.75 10.08 -6.11
CA GLU A 414 -23.20 8.73 -5.73
C GLU A 414 -22.73 7.67 -6.73
N LEU A 415 -22.87 7.94 -8.04
CA LEU A 415 -22.34 7.07 -9.09
C LEU A 415 -20.80 6.97 -9.03
N ALA A 416 -20.11 8.08 -8.83
CA ALA A 416 -18.65 8.08 -8.70
C ALA A 416 -18.18 7.32 -7.45
N MET A 417 -18.86 7.48 -6.31
CA MET A 417 -18.59 6.73 -5.08
C MET A 417 -18.78 5.23 -5.31
N TRP A 418 -19.88 4.82 -5.95
CA TRP A 418 -20.10 3.41 -6.30
C TRP A 418 -18.95 2.88 -7.16
N MET A 419 -18.62 3.59 -8.24
CA MET A 419 -17.59 3.20 -9.20
C MET A 419 -16.20 3.10 -8.56
N PHE A 420 -15.80 4.09 -7.75
CA PHE A 420 -14.45 4.16 -7.21
C PHE A 420 -14.24 3.34 -5.94
N ASN A 421 -15.31 3.02 -5.19
CA ASN A 421 -15.21 2.06 -4.07
C ASN A 421 -14.90 0.64 -4.54
N LEU A 422 -15.21 0.30 -5.80
CA LEU A 422 -14.83 -0.99 -6.39
C LEU A 422 -13.33 -1.12 -6.65
N VAL A 423 -12.61 0.01 -6.75
CA VAL A 423 -11.16 0.03 -7.09
C VAL A 423 -10.28 0.52 -5.95
N GLY A 424 -10.85 0.77 -4.76
CA GLY A 424 -10.11 1.18 -3.57
C GLY A 424 -10.87 2.16 -2.67
N LYS A 425 -10.16 2.76 -1.71
CA LYS A 425 -10.73 3.69 -0.74
C LYS A 425 -11.02 5.06 -1.36
N VAL A 426 -12.23 5.55 -1.15
CA VAL A 426 -12.63 6.90 -1.58
C VAL A 426 -12.56 7.91 -0.42
N PHE A 427 -11.93 9.06 -0.70
CA PHE A 427 -11.79 10.21 0.20
C PHE A 427 -12.57 11.40 -0.35
N LYS A 428 -13.52 11.90 0.44
CA LYS A 428 -14.25 13.13 0.10
C LYS A 428 -13.42 14.33 0.50
N VAL A 429 -13.23 15.28 -0.42
CA VAL A 429 -12.38 16.46 -0.21
C VAL A 429 -13.16 17.72 -0.56
N SER A 430 -13.03 18.76 0.27
CA SER A 430 -13.55 20.09 -0.06
C SER A 430 -12.92 20.60 -1.35
N PRO A 431 -13.64 21.33 -2.22
CA PRO A 431 -13.05 22.00 -3.38
C PRO A 431 -11.77 22.80 -3.04
N ASP A 432 -11.74 23.44 -1.87
CA ASP A 432 -10.63 24.29 -1.41
C ASP A 432 -9.33 23.50 -1.16
N TYR A 433 -9.43 22.21 -0.84
CA TYR A 433 -8.30 21.34 -0.50
C TYR A 433 -8.00 20.29 -1.57
N PHE A 434 -8.75 20.27 -2.67
CA PHE A 434 -8.68 19.20 -3.67
C PHE A 434 -7.29 19.08 -4.30
N ASP A 435 -6.67 20.22 -4.64
CA ASP A 435 -5.35 20.23 -5.28
C ASP A 435 -4.23 19.97 -4.26
N THR A 436 -4.39 20.43 -3.01
CA THR A 436 -3.52 20.05 -1.89
C THR A 436 -3.55 18.53 -1.69
N ALA A 437 -4.73 17.92 -1.61
CA ALA A 437 -4.91 16.47 -1.49
C ALA A 437 -4.34 15.69 -2.68
N THR A 438 -4.50 16.22 -3.89
CA THR A 438 -3.92 15.63 -5.10
C THR A 438 -2.39 15.69 -5.05
N GLY A 439 -1.82 16.83 -4.65
CA GLY A 439 -0.38 17.01 -4.45
C GLY A 439 0.18 16.07 -3.39
N MET A 440 -0.51 15.91 -2.26
CA MET A 440 -0.12 15.01 -1.17
C MET A 440 -0.13 13.54 -1.58
N SER A 441 -1.17 13.08 -2.28
CA SER A 441 -1.22 11.70 -2.79
C SER A 441 -0.13 11.44 -3.85
N ALA A 442 0.08 12.39 -4.77
CA ALA A 442 1.14 12.32 -5.78
C ALA A 442 2.54 12.29 -5.14
N PHE A 443 2.77 13.14 -4.14
CA PHE A 443 4.02 13.21 -3.39
C PHE A 443 4.25 11.95 -2.58
N CYS A 444 3.23 11.42 -1.91
CA CYS A 444 3.31 10.15 -1.18
C CYS A 444 3.73 8.99 -2.10
N ASN A 445 3.14 8.90 -3.29
CA ASN A 445 3.50 7.88 -4.28
C ASN A 445 4.97 8.03 -4.76
N ALA A 446 5.41 9.26 -5.02
CA ALA A 446 6.79 9.57 -5.37
C ALA A 446 7.77 9.22 -4.25
N LEU A 447 7.47 9.63 -3.03
CA LEU A 447 8.27 9.34 -1.83
C LEU A 447 8.37 7.83 -1.58
N THR A 448 7.26 7.11 -1.68
CA THR A 448 7.19 5.66 -1.45
C THR A 448 8.01 4.89 -2.50
N THR A 449 7.93 5.28 -3.78
CA THR A 449 8.74 4.65 -4.84
C THR A 449 10.23 4.98 -4.71
N VAL A 450 10.58 6.22 -4.35
CA VAL A 450 11.97 6.63 -4.09
C VAL A 450 12.54 5.87 -2.89
N ALA A 451 11.80 5.78 -1.80
CA ALA A 451 12.20 5.02 -0.61
C ALA A 451 12.41 3.54 -0.96
N LEU A 452 11.43 2.88 -1.57
CA LEU A 452 11.53 1.47 -1.97
C LEU A 452 12.70 1.23 -2.92
N GLN A 453 12.86 2.05 -3.96
CA GLN A 453 13.96 1.90 -4.91
C GLN A 453 15.33 2.07 -4.21
N THR A 454 15.46 3.06 -3.33
CA THR A 454 16.72 3.30 -2.61
C THR A 454 17.02 2.14 -1.67
N ILE A 455 16.02 1.67 -0.93
CA ILE A 455 16.13 0.53 -0.01
C ILE A 455 16.57 -0.74 -0.75
N THR A 456 15.92 -1.04 -1.87
CA THR A 456 16.16 -2.26 -2.66
C THR A 456 17.49 -2.23 -3.39
N GLN A 457 17.88 -1.08 -3.95
CA GLN A 457 19.21 -0.91 -4.56
C GLN A 457 20.32 -1.05 -3.52
N LYS A 458 20.14 -0.47 -2.33
CA LYS A 458 21.14 -0.60 -1.26
C LYS A 458 21.22 -2.04 -0.75
N ALA A 459 20.10 -2.72 -0.56
CA ALA A 459 20.05 -4.13 -0.23
C ALA A 459 20.73 -5.02 -1.26
N ALA A 460 20.53 -4.73 -2.55
CA ALA A 460 21.18 -5.43 -3.64
C ALA A 460 22.71 -5.20 -3.63
N ALA A 461 23.15 -3.97 -3.35
CA ALA A 461 24.57 -3.68 -3.14
C ALA A 461 25.17 -4.46 -1.96
N GLU A 462 24.37 -4.88 -0.98
CA GLU A 462 24.81 -5.70 0.17
C GLU A 462 24.63 -7.22 -0.07
N GLY A 463 24.39 -7.63 -1.32
CA GLY A 463 24.37 -9.03 -1.76
C GLY A 463 23.01 -9.72 -1.70
N ILE A 464 21.92 -8.99 -1.47
CA ILE A 464 20.57 -9.58 -1.56
C ILE A 464 20.15 -9.62 -3.04
N PRO A 465 19.67 -10.76 -3.59
CA PRO A 465 19.05 -10.77 -4.91
C PRO A 465 17.96 -9.71 -5.03
N LEU A 466 17.99 -8.90 -6.09
CA LEU A 466 17.11 -7.74 -6.22
C LEU A 466 15.63 -8.10 -6.11
N GLU A 467 15.21 -9.23 -6.67
CA GLU A 467 13.82 -9.72 -6.57
C GLU A 467 13.40 -9.97 -5.11
N ASN A 468 14.27 -10.62 -4.33
CA ASN A 468 14.03 -10.86 -2.90
C ASN A 468 14.02 -9.54 -2.13
N ALA A 469 14.95 -8.63 -2.43
CA ALA A 469 15.01 -7.32 -1.78
C ALA A 469 13.73 -6.51 -2.05
N VAL A 470 13.24 -6.52 -3.29
CA VAL A 470 11.99 -5.87 -3.70
C VAL A 470 10.80 -6.47 -2.97
N ALA A 471 10.63 -7.80 -2.99
CA ALA A 471 9.52 -8.48 -2.33
C ALA A 471 9.49 -8.21 -0.82
N ILE A 472 10.63 -8.42 -0.13
CA ILE A 472 10.77 -8.18 1.32
C ILE A 472 10.46 -6.72 1.65
N ALA A 473 11.13 -5.77 0.99
CA ALA A 473 10.97 -4.36 1.29
C ALA A 473 9.54 -3.86 1.02
N SER A 474 8.93 -4.26 -0.11
CA SER A 474 7.56 -3.85 -0.42
C SER A 474 6.55 -4.35 0.60
N GLN A 475 6.67 -5.60 1.03
CA GLN A 475 5.73 -6.18 2.00
C GLN A 475 5.97 -5.62 3.41
N CYS A 476 7.22 -5.36 3.82
CA CYS A 476 7.52 -4.70 5.09
C CYS A 476 6.96 -3.28 5.15
N ILE A 477 7.12 -2.50 4.07
CA ILE A 477 6.55 -1.17 3.96
C ILE A 477 5.03 -1.24 4.03
N ARG A 478 4.40 -2.13 3.25
CA ARG A 478 2.94 -2.31 3.24
C ARG A 478 2.41 -2.63 4.63
N GLY A 479 2.90 -3.71 5.25
CA GLY A 479 2.42 -4.13 6.57
C GLY A 479 2.60 -3.04 7.62
N MET A 480 3.71 -2.29 7.58
CA MET A 480 3.94 -1.20 8.51
C MET A 480 2.98 -0.02 8.30
N VAL A 481 2.77 0.37 7.05
CA VAL A 481 1.83 1.45 6.70
C VAL A 481 0.39 1.04 7.02
N SER A 482 -0.01 -0.21 6.73
CA SER A 482 -1.32 -0.76 7.10
C SER A 482 -1.60 -0.68 8.60
N MET A 483 -0.58 -0.81 9.46
CA MET A 483 -0.74 -0.64 10.91
C MET A 483 -1.18 0.76 11.31
N ALA A 484 -0.86 1.80 10.53
CA ALA A 484 -1.33 3.16 10.79
C ALA A 484 -2.84 3.31 10.59
N LEU A 485 -3.48 2.40 9.84
CA LEU A 485 -4.94 2.32 9.72
C LEU A 485 -5.60 1.70 10.95
N SER A 486 -4.83 1.02 11.83
CA SER A 486 -5.33 0.42 13.08
C SER A 486 -5.40 1.43 14.24
N GLY A 487 -5.29 2.73 13.97
CA GLY A 487 -5.50 3.81 14.94
C GLY A 487 -4.22 4.36 15.59
N ALA A 488 -3.05 3.78 15.32
CA ALA A 488 -1.77 4.34 15.76
C ALA A 488 -1.29 5.42 14.77
N SER A 489 -0.78 6.55 15.28
CA SER A 489 -0.14 7.54 14.41
C SER A 489 1.23 7.05 13.91
N PRO A 490 1.73 7.54 12.76
CA PRO A 490 3.05 7.16 12.25
C PRO A 490 4.16 7.40 13.27
N GLY A 491 4.18 8.55 13.96
CA GLY A 491 5.13 8.82 15.04
C GLY A 491 5.01 7.87 16.26
N GLN A 492 3.80 7.42 16.61
CA GLN A 492 3.64 6.40 17.67
C GLN A 492 4.21 5.04 17.27
N LEU A 493 4.01 4.65 16.00
CA LEU A 493 4.58 3.43 15.44
C LEU A 493 6.11 3.52 15.37
N GLU A 494 6.65 4.64 14.92
CA GLU A 494 8.09 4.91 14.90
C GLU A 494 8.72 4.78 16.30
N HIS A 495 8.14 5.44 17.31
CA HIS A 495 8.62 5.37 18.69
C HIS A 495 8.58 3.92 19.22
N SER A 496 7.54 3.16 18.87
CA SER A 496 7.39 1.77 19.29
C SER A 496 8.43 0.82 18.66
N LEU A 497 9.04 1.21 17.53
CA LEU A 497 10.06 0.45 16.81
C LEU A 497 11.50 0.87 17.15
N SER A 498 11.66 2.06 17.74
CA SER A 498 12.96 2.71 17.96
C SER A 498 13.51 2.49 19.36
N ALA A 499 13.67 1.23 19.77
CA ALA A 499 14.32 0.95 21.05
C ALA A 499 15.76 1.52 21.07
N PRO A 500 16.22 2.13 22.17
CA PRO A 500 17.59 2.65 22.26
C PRO A 500 18.63 1.59 21.91
N GLY A 501 19.55 1.93 21.01
CA GLY A 501 20.58 0.99 20.56
C GLY A 501 20.09 -0.13 19.63
N SER A 502 18.84 -0.12 19.16
CA SER A 502 18.37 -1.05 18.12
C SER A 502 18.90 -0.67 16.72
N ILE A 503 18.83 -1.61 15.77
CA ILE A 503 19.15 -1.37 14.35
C ILE A 503 18.18 -0.33 13.78
N THR A 504 16.88 -0.51 14.04
CA THR A 504 15.83 0.41 13.59
C THR A 504 15.99 1.83 14.16
N GLY A 505 16.31 1.95 15.45
CA GLY A 505 16.55 3.26 16.08
C GLY A 505 17.75 4.00 15.49
N GLN A 506 18.81 3.30 15.09
CA GLN A 506 19.96 3.92 14.41
C GLN A 506 19.64 4.36 12.98
N ALA A 507 18.87 3.55 12.25
CA ALA A 507 18.40 3.92 10.92
C ALA A 507 17.60 5.23 10.97
N ILE A 508 16.71 5.35 11.96
CA ILE A 508 15.90 6.55 12.18
C ILE A 508 16.74 7.74 12.62
N ALA A 509 17.72 7.54 13.52
CA ALA A 509 18.66 8.59 13.89
C ALA A 509 19.41 9.15 12.67
N GLY A 510 19.89 8.27 11.78
CA GLY A 510 20.55 8.68 10.53
C GLY A 510 19.66 9.51 9.60
N LEU A 511 18.35 9.23 9.54
CA LEU A 511 17.40 10.07 8.77
C LEU A 511 17.16 11.44 9.43
N ARG A 512 17.12 11.49 10.76
CA ARG A 512 16.95 12.75 11.51
C ARG A 512 18.18 13.64 11.38
N ASP A 513 19.38 13.05 11.46
CA ASP A 513 20.65 13.76 11.24
C ASP A 513 20.74 14.30 9.80
N GLY A 514 20.16 13.57 8.84
CA GLY A 514 19.99 14.01 7.45
C GLY A 514 18.87 15.04 7.24
N GLN A 515 18.22 15.54 8.30
CA GLN A 515 17.13 16.53 8.27
C GLN A 515 15.95 16.16 7.36
N LEU A 516 15.64 14.86 7.24
CA LEU A 516 14.62 14.38 6.28
C LEU A 516 13.29 15.13 6.40
N SER A 517 12.76 15.36 7.61
CA SER A 517 11.47 16.05 7.80
C SER A 517 11.47 17.45 7.17
N THR A 518 12.53 18.23 7.36
CA THR A 518 12.67 19.58 6.77
C THR A 518 12.79 19.54 5.24
N LEU A 519 13.44 18.51 4.70
CA LEU A 519 13.53 18.28 3.26
C LEU A 519 12.15 17.95 2.66
N LEU A 520 11.34 17.17 3.38
CA LEU A 520 10.01 16.78 2.92
C LEU A 520 9.02 17.95 2.94
N GLU A 521 9.08 18.82 3.95
CA GLU A 521 8.28 20.06 4.01
C GLU A 521 8.51 20.93 2.77
N SER A 522 9.77 21.24 2.47
CA SER A 522 10.13 22.06 1.31
C SER A 522 9.67 21.43 -0.01
N SER A 523 9.76 20.10 -0.12
CA SER A 523 9.36 19.38 -1.33
C SER A 523 7.85 19.33 -1.52
N LEU A 524 7.10 19.17 -0.44
CA LEU A 524 5.64 19.13 -0.51
C LEU A 524 5.08 20.50 -0.91
N SER A 525 5.58 21.59 -0.30
CA SER A 525 5.16 22.94 -0.67
C SER A 525 5.41 23.22 -2.16
N ALA A 526 6.55 22.78 -2.72
CA ALA A 526 6.82 22.89 -4.16
C ALA A 526 5.80 22.10 -5.02
N ALA A 527 5.41 20.89 -4.59
CA ALA A 527 4.40 20.09 -5.28
C ALA A 527 2.99 20.71 -5.21
N ILE A 528 2.63 21.32 -4.07
CA ILE A 528 1.34 21.97 -3.84
C ILE A 528 1.25 23.31 -4.58
N VAL A 529 2.28 24.15 -4.52
CA VAL A 529 2.36 25.41 -5.28
C VAL A 529 2.09 25.13 -6.76
N ARG A 530 2.72 24.09 -7.32
CA ARG A 530 2.46 23.74 -8.72
C ARG A 530 1.04 23.24 -8.97
N ALA A 531 0.47 22.45 -8.06
CA ALA A 531 -0.93 22.01 -8.17
C ALA A 531 -1.92 23.19 -8.18
N ARG A 532 -1.57 24.30 -7.53
CA ARG A 532 -2.33 25.57 -7.50
C ARG A 532 -2.05 26.45 -8.73
N ASP A 533 -0.79 26.61 -9.13
CA ASP A 533 -0.36 27.45 -10.28
C ASP A 533 -0.93 26.97 -11.62
N GLU A 534 -1.36 25.71 -11.71
CA GLU A 534 -1.99 25.14 -12.92
C GLU A 534 -3.41 25.67 -13.19
N HIS A 535 -3.96 26.49 -12.30
CA HIS A 535 -5.28 27.13 -12.44
C HIS A 535 -5.22 28.58 -12.89
N SER A 536 -4.02 29.17 -12.97
CA SER A 536 -3.78 30.57 -13.35
C SER A 536 -3.77 30.79 -14.85
#